data_AF-A0A3M7GDJ3-F1
#
_entry.id   AF-A0A3M7GDJ3-F1
#
_cell.length_a   1.000
_cell.length_b   1.000
_cell.length_c   1.000
_cell.angle_alpha   90.00
_cell.angle_beta   90.00
_cell.angle_gamma   90.00
#
_symmetry.space_group_name_H-M   'P 1'
#
loop_
_entity.id
_entity.type
_entity.pdbx_description
1 polymer ?
#
loop_
_entity_poly.entity_id
_entity_poly.type
_entity_poly.pdbx_seq_one_letter_code
_entity_poly.pdbx_strand_id
1 'polypeptide(L)'
;MSFLFGGGRPQPSSQEKIAKAEAEIEMVSGMFNQLVDTCTKKCIPPEYREADLNKGESVCLDRCVSKFFEVNVKVSEKMQGEAMQRQQGAGGMLG
;
A
#
# COMPACT_ATOMS: atom_id res chain seq x y z
N MET A 1 40.44 -15.23 23.44
CA MET A 1 39.24 -16.08 23.59
C MET A 1 38.06 -15.27 24.16
N SER A 2 37.52 -14.28 23.43
CA SER A 2 36.44 -13.42 23.96
C SER A 2 35.40 -12.96 22.92
N PHE A 3 35.36 -13.58 21.74
CA PHE A 3 34.43 -13.23 20.67
C PHE A 3 33.26 -14.25 20.53
N LEU A 4 33.01 -15.05 21.57
CA LEU A 4 32.13 -16.23 21.50
C LEU A 4 30.76 -16.08 22.21
N PHE A 5 30.44 -14.95 22.84
CA PHE A 5 29.13 -14.74 23.48
C PHE A 5 28.72 -13.26 23.42
N GLY A 6 27.60 -12.95 22.76
CA GLY A 6 26.93 -11.66 22.96
C GLY A 6 26.41 -10.90 21.73
N GLY A 7 26.18 -11.57 20.60
CA GLY A 7 25.54 -10.99 19.41
C GLY A 7 24.06 -10.62 19.59
N GLY A 8 23.73 -9.83 20.62
CA GLY A 8 22.43 -9.22 20.77
C GLY A 8 22.29 -8.08 19.77
N ARG A 9 21.51 -8.30 18.69
CA ARG A 9 20.97 -7.19 17.90
C ARG A 9 20.35 -6.17 18.88
N PRO A 10 20.69 -4.86 18.80
CA PRO A 10 20.01 -3.86 19.61
C PRO A 10 18.50 -4.00 19.40
N GLN A 11 17.76 -4.20 20.49
CA GLN A 11 16.30 -4.22 20.45
C GLN A 11 15.84 -2.84 19.97
N PRO A 12 14.96 -2.75 18.96
CA PRO A 12 14.46 -1.46 18.48
C PRO A 12 13.82 -0.71 19.64
N SER A 13 14.20 0.56 19.79
CA SER A 13 13.71 1.40 20.88
C SER A 13 12.18 1.52 20.83
N SER A 14 11.54 1.78 21.96
CA SER A 14 10.08 1.99 21.98
C SER A 14 9.64 3.09 21.02
N GLN A 15 10.47 4.12 20.82
CA GLN A 15 10.25 5.19 19.83
C GLN A 15 10.28 4.68 18.40
N GLU A 16 11.23 3.81 18.06
CA GLU A 16 11.33 3.23 16.71
C GLU A 16 10.17 2.29 16.40
N LYS A 17 9.66 1.57 17.41
CA LYS A 17 8.44 0.76 17.30
C LYS A 17 7.18 1.62 17.09
N ILE A 18 7.07 2.74 17.80
CA ILE A 18 5.95 3.69 17.65
C ILE A 18 5.98 4.33 16.27
N ALA A 19 7.14 4.83 15.83
CA ALA A 19 7.29 5.45 14.51
C ALA A 19 6.92 4.49 13.36
N LYS A 20 7.28 3.20 13.50
CA LYS A 20 6.86 2.18 12.53
C LYS A 20 5.34 1.97 12.53
N ALA A 21 4.72 1.91 13.70
CA ALA A 21 3.26 1.74 13.81
C ALA A 21 2.51 2.95 13.24
N GLU A 22 3.02 4.16 13.47
CA GLU A 22 2.47 5.40 12.89
C GLU A 22 2.53 5.37 11.36
N ALA A 23 3.66 4.95 10.79
CA ALA A 23 3.81 4.80 9.34
C ALA A 23 2.85 3.76 8.74
N GLU A 24 2.62 2.64 9.44
CA GLU A 24 1.64 1.63 9.01
C GLU A 24 0.21 2.20 8.98
N ILE A 25 -0.16 2.99 10.00
CA ILE A 25 -1.48 3.64 10.06
C ILE A 25 -1.64 4.69 8.96
N GLU A 26 -0.61 5.51 8.72
CA GLU A 26 -0.63 6.52 7.67
C GLU A 26 -0.82 5.87 6.29
N MET A 27 -0.13 4.76 6.03
CA MET A 27 -0.26 4.03 4.78
C MET A 27 -1.69 3.50 4.55
N VAL A 28 -2.28 2.88 5.57
CA VAL A 28 -3.66 2.34 5.49
C VAL A 28 -4.67 3.47 5.32
N SER A 29 -4.47 4.58 6.02
CA SER A 29 -5.34 5.76 5.94
C SER A 29 -5.29 6.40 4.55
N GLY A 30 -4.10 6.56 3.99
CA GLY A 30 -3.91 7.08 2.63
C GLY A 30 -4.57 6.17 1.58
N MET A 31 -4.39 4.86 1.71
CA MET A 31 -5.01 3.88 0.82
C MET A 31 -6.54 3.93 0.90
N PHE A 32 -7.11 4.02 2.12
CA PHE A 32 -8.55 4.10 2.32
C PHE A 32 -9.15 5.36 1.67
N ASN A 33 -8.53 6.52 1.86
CA ASN A 33 -8.98 7.77 1.26
C ASN A 33 -8.98 7.68 -0.27
N GLN A 34 -7.94 7.10 -0.86
CA GLN A 34 -7.85 6.93 -2.31
C GLN A 34 -8.85 5.88 -2.85
N LEU A 35 -9.13 4.82 -2.09
CA LEU A 35 -10.15 3.83 -2.41
C LEU A 35 -11.55 4.46 -2.44
N VAL A 36 -11.91 5.23 -1.40
CA VAL A 36 -13.20 5.93 -1.32
C VAL A 36 -13.36 6.91 -2.47
N ASP A 37 -12.36 7.75 -2.73
CA ASP A 37 -12.40 8.73 -3.83
C ASP A 37 -12.54 8.05 -5.20
N THR A 38 -11.76 6.99 -5.43
CA THR A 38 -11.78 6.25 -6.71
C THR A 38 -13.11 5.54 -6.92
N CYS A 39 -13.59 4.78 -5.94
CA CYS A 39 -14.79 3.99 -6.10
C CYS A 39 -16.06 4.83 -6.13
N THR A 40 -16.11 5.94 -5.39
CA THR A 40 -17.21 6.90 -5.50
C THR A 40 -17.27 7.49 -6.91
N LYS A 41 -16.14 7.97 -7.46
CA LYS A 41 -16.07 8.50 -8.83
C LYS A 41 -16.44 7.48 -9.91
N LYS A 42 -16.21 6.18 -9.67
CA LYS A 42 -16.45 5.11 -10.65
C LYS A 42 -17.86 4.54 -10.58
N CYS A 43 -18.46 4.51 -9.40
CA CYS A 43 -19.71 3.78 -9.17
C CYS A 43 -20.90 4.67 -8.82
N ILE A 44 -20.68 5.90 -8.34
CA ILE A 44 -21.76 6.81 -7.96
C ILE A 44 -21.88 7.91 -9.01
N PRO A 45 -22.99 7.97 -9.78
CA PRO A 45 -23.20 9.02 -10.75
C PRO A 45 -23.41 10.37 -10.06
N PRO A 46 -23.08 11.50 -10.71
CA PRO A 46 -23.29 12.83 -10.14
C PRO A 46 -24.77 13.22 -10.01
N GLU A 47 -25.66 12.49 -10.68
CA GLU A 47 -27.11 12.71 -10.61
C GLU A 47 -27.74 11.74 -9.59
N TYR A 48 -28.09 12.28 -8.43
CA TYR A 48 -28.67 11.53 -7.32
C TYR A 48 -30.19 11.48 -7.45
N ARG A 49 -30.73 10.30 -7.75
CA ARG A 49 -32.18 10.07 -7.84
C ARG A 49 -32.83 9.71 -6.51
N GLU A 50 -32.06 9.07 -5.64
CA GLU A 50 -32.46 8.65 -4.30
C GLU A 50 -31.25 8.68 -3.36
N ALA A 51 -31.48 8.64 -2.05
CA ALA A 51 -30.42 8.75 -1.04
C ALA A 51 -29.71 7.42 -0.74
N ASP A 52 -30.41 6.30 -0.98
CA ASP A 52 -29.88 4.97 -0.73
C ASP A 52 -29.14 4.45 -1.97
N LEU A 53 -28.14 3.59 -1.74
CA LEU A 53 -27.45 2.92 -2.82
C LEU A 53 -28.40 1.93 -3.50
N ASN A 54 -28.58 2.09 -4.81
CA ASN A 54 -29.29 1.09 -5.58
C ASN A 54 -28.43 -0.18 -5.73
N LYS A 55 -29.07 -1.30 -6.11
CA LYS A 55 -28.39 -2.59 -6.26
C LYS A 55 -27.19 -2.54 -7.23
N GLY A 56 -27.27 -1.70 -8.26
CA GLY A 56 -26.18 -1.52 -9.22
C GLY A 56 -24.97 -0.84 -8.61
N GLU A 57 -25.19 0.23 -7.84
CA GLU A 57 -24.15 0.96 -7.11
C GLU A 57 -23.49 0.08 -6.06
N SER A 58 -24.27 -0.67 -5.25
CA SER A 58 -23.71 -1.58 -4.24
C SER A 58 -22.80 -2.63 -4.87
N VAL A 59 -23.27 -3.33 -5.91
CA VAL A 59 -22.46 -4.36 -6.60
C VAL A 59 -21.26 -3.75 -7.33
N CYS A 60 -21.39 -2.51 -7.84
CA CYS A 60 -20.27 -1.80 -8.44
C CYS A 60 -19.19 -1.50 -7.39
N LEU A 61 -19.56 -1.00 -6.20
CA LEU A 61 -18.63 -0.70 -5.12
C LEU A 61 -17.85 -1.95 -4.69
N ASP A 62 -18.52 -3.08 -4.49
CA ASP A 62 -17.86 -4.36 -4.15
C ASP A 62 -16.81 -4.76 -5.20
N ARG A 63 -17.19 -4.70 -6.48
CA ARG A 63 -16.28 -4.99 -7.61
C ARG A 63 -15.14 -3.98 -7.71
N CYS A 64 -15.41 -2.71 -7.42
CA CYS A 64 -14.42 -1.65 -7.45
C CYS A 64 -13.36 -1.88 -6.40
N VAL A 65 -13.76 -2.17 -5.15
CA VAL A 65 -12.84 -2.48 -4.05
C VAL A 65 -11.98 -3.70 -4.40
N SER A 66 -12.59 -4.78 -4.90
CA SER A 66 -11.86 -5.98 -5.32
C SER A 66 -10.80 -5.67 -6.39
N LYS A 67 -11.18 -4.92 -7.43
CA LYS A 67 -10.26 -4.50 -8.50
C LYS A 67 -9.19 -3.53 -8.02
N PHE A 68 -9.51 -2.63 -7.09
CA PHE A 68 -8.55 -1.67 -6.55
C PHE A 68 -7.38 -2.40 -5.89
N PHE A 69 -7.66 -3.39 -5.04
CA PHE A 69 -6.62 -4.19 -4.41
C PHE A 69 -5.87 -5.09 -5.40
N GLU A 70 -6.55 -5.69 -6.36
CA GLU A 70 -5.90 -6.47 -7.42
C GLU A 70 -4.88 -5.62 -8.21
N VAL A 71 -5.27 -4.39 -8.57
CA VAL A 71 -4.38 -3.44 -9.25
C VAL A 71 -3.26 -2.97 -8.31
N ASN A 72 -3.56 -2.70 -7.04
CA ASN A 72 -2.57 -2.26 -6.07
C ASN A 72 -1.42 -3.28 -5.93
N VAL A 73 -1.73 -4.57 -5.80
CA VAL A 73 -0.73 -5.65 -5.75
C VAL A 73 0.11 -5.70 -7.02
N LYS A 74 -0.52 -5.71 -8.21
CA LYS A 74 0.20 -5.75 -9.49
C LYS A 74 1.14 -4.56 -9.68
N VAL A 75 0.72 -3.37 -9.25
CA VAL A 75 1.57 -2.18 -9.29
C VAL A 75 2.74 -2.32 -8.33
N SER A 76 2.52 -2.82 -7.10
CA SER A 76 3.59 -3.08 -6.14
C SER A 76 4.63 -4.09 -6.66
N GLU A 77 4.19 -5.20 -7.27
CA GLU A 77 5.07 -6.19 -7.89
C GLU A 77 5.94 -5.58 -9.00
N LYS A 78 5.32 -4.76 -9.86
CA LYS A 78 6.04 -4.08 -10.94
C LYS A 78 7.07 -3.08 -10.42
N MET A 79 6.70 -2.26 -9.42
CA MET A 79 7.62 -1.30 -8.80
C MET A 79 8.82 -1.99 -8.16
N GLN A 80 8.62 -3.14 -7.48
CA GLN A 80 9.71 -3.93 -6.91
C GLN A 80 10.62 -4.50 -8.00
N GLY A 81 10.04 -5.04 -9.09
CA GLY A 81 10.81 -5.53 -10.23
C GLY A 81 11.67 -4.44 -10.89
N GLU A 82 11.10 -3.26 -11.11
CA GLU A 82 11.83 -2.11 -11.67
C GLU A 82 12.92 -1.59 -10.73
N ALA A 83 12.69 -1.58 -9.42
CA ALA A 83 13.70 -1.19 -8.43
C ALA A 83 14.91 -2.13 -8.44
N MET A 84 14.68 -3.45 -8.53
CA MET A 84 15.76 -4.44 -8.65
C MET A 84 16.56 -4.27 -9.94
N GLN A 85 15.89 -3.99 -11.07
CA GLN A 85 16.57 -3.72 -12.34
C GLN A 85 17.42 -2.44 -12.29
N ARG A 86 16.91 -1.37 -11.67
CA ARG A 86 17.68 -0.12 -11.51
C ARG A 86 18.91 -0.30 -10.62
N GLN A 87 18.80 -1.12 -9.56
CA GLN A 87 19.93 -1.41 -8.68
C GLN A 87 21.02 -2.23 -9.39
N GLN A 88 20.66 -3.12 -10.31
CA GLN A 88 21.63 -3.84 -11.15
C GLN A 88 22.27 -2.95 -12.24
N GLY A 89 21.52 -1.98 -12.79
CA GLY A 89 22.06 -1.01 -13.76
C GLY A 89 23.07 -0.03 -13.17
N ALA A 90 22.91 0.38 -11.90
CA ALA A 90 23.85 1.28 -11.22
C ALA A 90 25.17 0.59 -10.79
N GLY A 91 25.17 -0.75 -10.64
CA GLY A 91 26.37 -1.52 -10.31
C GLY A 91 27.31 -1.79 -11.50
N GLY A 92 26.85 -1.58 -12.74
CA GLY A 92 27.63 -1.82 -13.97
C GLY A 92 28.44 -0.62 -14.47
N MET A 93 28.34 0.55 -13.83
CA MET A 93 29.05 1.78 -14.23
C MET A 93 30.28 2.11 -13.35
N LEU A 94 30.63 1.22 -12.42
CA LEU A 94 31.82 1.27 -11.56
C LEU A 94 32.79 0.10 -11.84
N GLY A 95 32.77 -0.43 -13.06
CA GLY A 95 33.70 -1.44 -13.57
C GLY A 95 34.54 -0.90 -14.72
#